data_AF-A0A7W1K718-F1
#
_entry.id   AF-A0A7W1K718-F1
#
_cell.length_a   1.000
_cell.length_b   1.000
_cell.length_c   1.000
_cell.angle_alpha   90.00
_cell.angle_beta   90.00
_cell.angle_gamma   90.00
#
_symmetry.space_group_name_H-M   'P 1'
#
loop_
_entity.id
_entity.type
_entity.pdbx_description
1 polymer ?
#
loop_
_entity_poly.entity_id
_entity_poly.type
_entity_poly.pdbx_seq_one_letter_code
_entity_poly.pdbx_strand_id
1 'polypeptide(L)'
;MDFDSFLRDPHSRRRFFAASGVSVAGGSAMFLSACGDDTKNPVLGPDESDEADVEILNAALDLELMAVAAYKAGAAKLTGDVLAVGKHFLEQEQEHADGLMAAIKDAGGTPNRAKKSYEFPELKSQKDVLRFALDLENTVIASYIDALPKLGEGDLRATVAAIVANEAQHVAVLLGALGEPQVPDAFVVGNAA
;
A
#
# COMPACT_ATOMS: atom_id res chain seq x y z
N MET A 1 -16.67 -6.18 -26.62
CA MET A 1 -15.89 -7.07 -25.73
C MET A 1 -16.71 -7.19 -24.46
N ASP A 2 -17.06 -8.40 -24.06
CA ASP A 2 -17.99 -8.66 -22.96
C ASP A 2 -17.22 -8.92 -21.66
N PHE A 3 -17.08 -7.87 -20.84
CA PHE A 3 -16.31 -7.86 -19.59
C PHE A 3 -16.94 -8.72 -18.48
N ASP A 4 -18.24 -9.01 -18.56
CA ASP A 4 -18.95 -9.79 -17.52
C ASP A 4 -18.56 -11.27 -17.50
N SER A 5 -18.04 -11.79 -18.61
CA SER A 5 -17.57 -13.18 -18.72
C SER A 5 -16.23 -13.43 -18.00
N PHE A 6 -15.41 -12.39 -17.82
CA PHE A 6 -14.05 -12.51 -17.27
C PHE A 6 -14.02 -12.54 -15.74
N LEU A 7 -15.06 -12.01 -15.08
CA LEU A 7 -15.11 -11.82 -13.63
C LEU A 7 -15.94 -12.88 -12.87
N ARG A 8 -16.51 -13.88 -13.57
CA ARG A 8 -17.45 -14.87 -13.00
C ARG A 8 -16.94 -16.32 -13.00
N ASP A 9 -15.64 -16.55 -12.89
CA ASP A 9 -15.12 -17.91 -12.64
C ASP A 9 -14.44 -18.06 -11.26
N PRO A 10 -15.18 -18.48 -10.22
CA PRO A 10 -14.62 -18.80 -8.90
C PRO A 10 -13.77 -20.09 -8.89
N HIS A 11 -13.62 -20.80 -10.03
CA HIS A 11 -12.80 -22.02 -10.13
C HIS A 11 -11.38 -21.81 -10.71
N SER A 12 -11.00 -20.57 -11.04
CA SER A 12 -9.65 -20.27 -11.56
C SER A 12 -8.55 -20.41 -10.49
N ARG A 13 -8.81 -19.96 -9.25
CA ARG A 13 -7.81 -19.94 -8.16
C ARG A 13 -7.35 -21.34 -7.72
N ARG A 14 -8.24 -22.34 -7.77
CA ARG A 14 -7.90 -23.74 -7.42
C ARG A 14 -7.18 -24.49 -8.54
N ARG A 15 -7.36 -24.08 -9.81
CA ARG A 15 -6.69 -24.73 -10.95
C ARG A 15 -5.26 -24.24 -11.16
N PHE A 16 -4.94 -23.02 -10.74
CA PHE A 16 -3.57 -22.50 -10.81
C PHE A 16 -2.60 -23.30 -9.91
N PHE A 17 -3.06 -23.79 -8.75
CA PHE A 17 -2.28 -24.69 -7.90
C PHE A 17 -2.40 -26.18 -8.24
N ALA A 18 -3.34 -26.57 -9.10
CA ALA A 18 -3.53 -27.95 -9.52
C ALA A 18 -2.83 -28.29 -10.86
N ALA A 19 -2.29 -27.29 -11.57
CA ALA A 19 -1.62 -27.49 -12.86
C ALA A 19 -0.12 -27.83 -12.76
N SER A 20 0.45 -27.92 -11.55
CA SER A 20 1.82 -28.39 -11.29
C SER A 20 1.92 -29.87 -10.87
N GLY A 21 0.82 -30.61 -10.90
CA GLY A 21 0.74 -32.00 -10.44
C GLY A 21 0.49 -33.04 -11.54
N VAL A 22 1.41 -33.19 -12.51
CA VAL A 22 1.48 -34.42 -13.33
C VAL A 22 2.94 -34.83 -13.51
N SER A 23 3.38 -35.78 -12.70
CA SER A 23 4.40 -36.75 -13.11
C SER A 23 4.12 -38.09 -12.43
N VAL A 24 3.86 -39.07 -13.30
CA VAL A 24 3.57 -40.47 -13.03
C VAL A 24 4.80 -41.16 -12.40
N ALA A 25 4.55 -41.97 -11.39
CA ALA A 25 5.33 -43.10 -10.85
C ALA A 25 6.82 -43.24 -11.26
N GLY A 26 7.71 -43.11 -10.27
CA GLY A 26 9.09 -43.58 -10.35
C GLY A 26 10.02 -42.79 -9.43
N GLY A 27 10.58 -43.45 -8.40
CA GLY A 27 11.34 -42.79 -7.35
C GLY A 27 12.60 -42.05 -7.81
N SER A 28 12.86 -40.90 -7.18
CA SER A 28 14.17 -40.37 -6.77
C SER A 28 13.95 -38.95 -6.23
N ALA A 29 14.35 -38.69 -4.98
CA ALA A 29 14.33 -37.37 -4.40
C ALA A 29 15.29 -36.45 -5.14
N MET A 30 14.77 -35.53 -5.96
CA MET A 30 15.56 -34.42 -6.49
C MET A 30 15.51 -33.26 -5.51
N PHE A 31 16.57 -33.13 -4.72
CA PHE A 31 16.91 -31.89 -4.04
C PHE A 31 17.26 -30.85 -5.12
N LEU A 32 16.36 -29.89 -5.35
CA LEU A 32 16.72 -28.68 -6.10
C LEU A 32 17.61 -27.83 -5.20
N SER A 33 18.91 -28.03 -5.35
CA SER A 33 19.94 -27.08 -4.94
C SER A 33 19.79 -25.84 -5.81
N ALA A 34 19.06 -24.85 -5.32
CA ALA A 34 19.15 -23.49 -5.81
C ALA A 34 20.46 -22.92 -5.25
N CYS A 35 21.46 -22.75 -6.12
CA CYS A 35 22.63 -21.92 -5.83
C CYS A 35 22.15 -20.46 -5.70
N GLY A 36 21.81 -20.07 -4.48
CA GLY A 36 21.67 -18.68 -4.08
C GLY A 36 23.06 -18.12 -3.79
N ASP A 37 23.42 -17.07 -4.51
CA ASP A 37 24.63 -16.29 -4.30
C ASP A 37 24.62 -15.66 -2.88
N ASP A 38 25.78 -15.64 -2.27
CA ASP A 38 26.02 -15.56 -0.82
C ASP A 38 25.99 -14.10 -0.32
N THR A 39 24.94 -13.33 -0.64
CA THR A 39 24.65 -12.10 0.11
C THR A 39 23.86 -12.48 1.35
N LYS A 40 24.58 -12.84 2.41
CA LYS A 40 24.05 -13.10 3.74
C LYS A 40 23.35 -11.84 4.26
N ASN A 41 22.07 -11.67 3.94
CA ASN A 41 21.22 -10.89 4.82
C ASN A 41 21.19 -11.65 6.14
N PRO A 42 21.58 -11.03 7.27
CA PRO A 42 21.49 -11.69 8.55
C PRO A 42 20.03 -12.11 8.76
N VAL A 43 19.81 -13.40 9.03
CA VAL A 43 18.52 -13.89 9.48
C VAL A 43 18.36 -13.37 10.91
N LEU A 44 17.52 -12.36 11.09
CA LEU A 44 17.17 -11.82 12.39
C LEU A 44 16.48 -12.90 13.23
N GLY A 45 16.67 -12.88 14.54
CA GLY A 45 15.84 -13.68 15.44
C GLY A 45 14.39 -13.17 15.45
N PRO A 46 13.39 -13.99 15.83
CA PRO A 46 11.98 -13.58 15.86
C PRO A 46 11.73 -12.27 16.61
N ASP A 47 12.35 -12.09 17.78
CA ASP A 47 12.20 -10.86 18.58
C ASP A 47 12.85 -9.64 17.88
N GLU A 48 13.95 -9.83 17.15
CA GLU A 48 14.63 -8.76 16.41
C GLU A 48 13.90 -8.40 15.10
N SER A 49 13.24 -9.38 14.46
CA SER A 49 12.39 -9.11 13.29
C SER A 49 11.11 -8.36 13.67
N ASP A 50 10.53 -8.67 14.82
CA ASP A 50 9.33 -7.98 15.30
C ASP A 50 9.63 -6.52 15.65
N GLU A 51 10.77 -6.23 16.30
CA GLU A 51 11.19 -4.85 16.57
C GLU A 51 11.43 -4.05 15.28
N ALA A 52 12.10 -4.65 14.27
CA ALA A 52 12.33 -4.01 12.98
C ALA A 52 11.01 -3.76 12.21
N ASP A 53 10.09 -4.72 12.24
CA ASP A 53 8.76 -4.60 11.62
C ASP A 53 7.94 -3.49 12.30
N VAL A 54 8.00 -3.39 13.63
CA VAL A 54 7.34 -2.32 14.38
C VAL A 54 7.87 -0.94 13.99
N GLU A 55 9.18 -0.77 13.77
CA GLU A 55 9.75 0.50 13.31
C GLU A 55 9.25 0.86 11.90
N ILE A 56 9.25 -0.11 10.98
CA ILE A 56 8.77 0.07 9.60
C ILE A 56 7.28 0.44 9.58
N LEU A 57 6.45 -0.28 10.34
CA LEU A 57 5.02 -0.01 10.43
C LEU A 57 4.72 1.34 11.07
N ASN A 58 5.50 1.77 12.07
CA ASN A 58 5.33 3.11 12.65
C ASN A 58 5.71 4.22 11.67
N ALA A 59 6.73 4.01 10.83
CA ALA A 59 7.06 4.95 9.76
C ALA A 59 5.93 5.06 8.72
N ALA A 60 5.31 3.94 8.35
CA ALA A 60 4.11 3.94 7.51
C ALA A 60 2.92 4.64 8.19
N LEU A 61 2.68 4.37 9.47
CA LEU A 61 1.61 5.01 10.24
C LEU A 61 1.78 6.54 10.31
N ASP A 62 3.00 7.04 10.43
CA ASP A 62 3.26 8.48 10.42
C ASP A 62 2.86 9.13 9.08
N LEU A 63 2.99 8.41 7.96
CA LEU A 63 2.56 8.87 6.65
C LEU A 63 1.04 8.88 6.53
N GLU A 64 0.36 7.80 6.95
CA GLU A 64 -1.11 7.75 6.97
C GLU A 64 -1.72 8.87 7.83
N LEU A 65 -1.15 9.12 9.01
CA LEU A 65 -1.60 10.20 9.89
C LEU A 65 -1.34 11.59 9.28
N MET A 66 -0.31 11.72 8.42
CA MET A 66 -0.08 12.93 7.63
C MET A 66 -1.10 13.06 6.50
N ALA A 67 -1.42 11.97 5.79
CA ALA A 67 -2.44 11.93 4.74
C ALA A 67 -3.83 12.28 5.27
N VAL A 68 -4.24 11.70 6.40
CA VAL A 68 -5.46 12.08 7.13
C VAL A 68 -5.49 13.59 7.42
N ALA A 69 -4.37 14.16 7.88
CA ALA A 69 -4.29 15.59 8.17
C ALA A 69 -4.35 16.46 6.90
N ALA A 70 -3.69 16.02 5.82
CA ALA A 70 -3.68 16.66 4.51
C ALA A 70 -5.09 16.73 3.90
N TYR A 71 -5.81 15.61 3.88
CA TYR A 71 -7.18 15.56 3.36
C TYR A 71 -8.14 16.44 4.19
N LYS A 72 -8.01 16.43 5.52
CA LYS A 72 -8.77 17.37 6.39
C LYS A 72 -8.49 18.83 6.06
N ALA A 73 -7.22 19.19 5.85
CA ALA A 73 -6.83 20.56 5.54
C ALA A 73 -7.31 21.00 4.13
N GLY A 74 -7.21 20.11 3.15
CA GLY A 74 -7.62 20.37 1.76
C GLY A 74 -9.12 20.48 1.57
N ALA A 75 -9.93 19.78 2.38
CA ALA A 75 -11.38 19.71 2.24
C ALA A 75 -12.09 21.07 2.13
N ALA A 76 -11.59 22.10 2.83
CA ALA A 76 -12.17 23.45 2.79
C ALA A 76 -12.09 24.14 1.41
N LYS A 77 -11.26 23.63 0.50
CA LYS A 77 -11.07 24.15 -0.86
C LYS A 77 -11.73 23.30 -1.94
N LEU A 78 -12.24 22.13 -1.58
CA LEU A 78 -12.91 21.21 -2.51
C LEU A 78 -14.40 21.51 -2.57
N THR A 79 -15.01 21.27 -3.73
CA THR A 79 -16.45 21.48 -3.97
C THR A 79 -17.05 20.33 -4.78
N GLY A 80 -18.39 20.20 -4.73
CA GLY A 80 -19.13 19.22 -5.53
C GLY A 80 -18.63 17.78 -5.33
N ASP A 81 -18.55 17.03 -6.43
CA ASP A 81 -18.13 15.62 -6.43
C ASP A 81 -16.69 15.44 -5.94
N VAL A 82 -15.81 16.42 -6.18
CA VAL A 82 -14.41 16.36 -5.71
C VAL A 82 -14.33 16.41 -4.18
N LEU A 83 -15.20 17.17 -3.53
CA LEU A 83 -15.30 17.16 -2.05
C LEU A 83 -15.81 15.81 -1.54
N ALA A 84 -16.75 15.17 -2.24
CA ALA A 84 -17.26 13.86 -1.85
C ALA A 84 -16.16 12.80 -1.96
N VAL A 85 -15.38 12.81 -3.05
CA VAL A 85 -14.20 11.95 -3.24
C VAL A 85 -13.16 12.19 -2.14
N GLY A 86 -12.78 13.44 -1.88
CA GLY A 86 -11.78 13.74 -0.86
C GLY A 86 -12.21 13.35 0.58
N LYS A 87 -13.51 13.36 0.87
CA LYS A 87 -14.04 12.82 2.14
C LYS A 87 -13.97 11.29 2.19
N HIS A 88 -14.20 10.62 1.07
CA HIS A 88 -14.08 9.18 1.02
C HIS A 88 -12.62 8.73 1.20
N PHE A 89 -11.67 9.40 0.55
CA PHE A 89 -10.25 9.14 0.76
C PHE A 89 -9.86 9.39 2.21
N LEU A 90 -10.32 10.49 2.81
CA LEU A 90 -10.10 10.72 4.24
C LEU A 90 -10.58 9.56 5.14
N GLU A 91 -11.70 8.92 4.79
CA GLU A 91 -12.18 7.74 5.52
C GLU A 91 -11.23 6.55 5.31
N GLN A 92 -10.77 6.31 4.09
CA GLN A 92 -9.83 5.23 3.75
C GLN A 92 -8.46 5.41 4.41
N GLU A 93 -7.88 6.62 4.38
CA GLU A 93 -6.63 6.95 5.10
C GLU A 93 -6.77 6.69 6.61
N GLN A 94 -7.94 6.95 7.18
CA GLN A 94 -8.19 6.67 8.59
C GLN A 94 -8.26 5.16 8.86
N GLU A 95 -8.89 4.40 7.95
CA GLU A 95 -8.92 2.93 8.02
C GLU A 95 -7.53 2.31 7.85
N HIS A 96 -6.69 2.87 6.97
CA HIS A 96 -5.28 2.48 6.82
C HIS A 96 -4.51 2.72 8.13
N ALA A 97 -4.59 3.93 8.69
CA ALA A 97 -3.96 4.27 9.95
C ALA A 97 -4.41 3.33 11.09
N ASP A 98 -5.72 3.06 11.20
CA ASP A 98 -6.27 2.19 12.22
C ASP A 98 -5.79 0.73 12.05
N GLY A 99 -5.70 0.24 10.81
CA GLY A 99 -5.16 -1.07 10.48
C GLY A 99 -3.68 -1.22 10.87
N LEU A 100 -2.85 -0.22 10.56
CA LEU A 100 -1.45 -0.22 10.98
C LEU A 100 -1.30 -0.14 12.50
N MET A 101 -2.11 0.68 13.17
CA MET A 101 -2.12 0.74 14.64
C MET A 101 -2.46 -0.60 15.27
N ALA A 102 -3.34 -1.39 14.65
CA ALA A 102 -3.64 -2.75 15.09
C ALA A 102 -2.44 -3.67 14.86
N ALA A 103 -1.88 -3.68 13.65
CA ALA A 103 -0.72 -4.49 13.29
C ALA A 103 0.50 -4.23 14.20
N ILE A 104 0.78 -2.97 14.53
CA ILE A 104 1.87 -2.59 15.44
C ILE A 104 1.63 -3.15 16.84
N LYS A 105 0.40 -3.09 17.35
CA LYS A 105 0.07 -3.64 18.68
C LYS A 105 0.19 -5.16 18.70
N ASP A 106 -0.26 -5.82 17.63
CA ASP A 106 -0.20 -7.27 17.51
C ASP A 106 1.26 -7.77 17.42
N ALA A 107 2.14 -6.98 16.80
CA ALA A 107 3.59 -7.17 16.82
C ALA A 107 4.28 -6.75 18.14
N GLY A 108 3.52 -6.45 19.19
CA GLY A 108 4.06 -6.07 20.52
C GLY A 108 4.59 -4.63 20.63
N GLY A 109 4.46 -3.83 19.58
CA GLY A 109 4.89 -2.44 19.52
C GLY A 109 3.90 -1.43 20.10
N THR A 110 4.35 -0.18 20.20
CA THR A 110 3.48 0.97 20.53
C THR A 110 3.26 1.81 19.28
N PRO A 111 2.00 2.01 18.83
CA PRO A 111 1.74 2.85 17.67
C PRO A 111 2.01 4.33 17.95
N ASN A 112 2.60 4.99 16.98
CA ASN A 112 2.75 6.44 16.96
C ASN A 112 1.38 7.14 16.99
N ARG A 113 1.40 8.36 17.51
CA ARG A 113 0.23 9.23 17.57
C ARG A 113 0.38 10.36 16.57
N ALA A 114 -0.77 10.82 16.06
CA ALA A 114 -0.81 12.00 15.20
C ALA A 114 -0.04 13.17 15.83
N LYS A 115 0.77 13.84 15.01
CA LYS A 115 1.46 15.07 15.42
C LYS A 115 0.43 16.15 15.75
N LYS A 116 0.81 17.08 16.64
CA LYS A 116 -0.06 18.22 17.00
C LYS A 116 -0.39 19.12 15.81
N SER A 117 0.53 19.19 14.86
CA SER A 117 0.39 19.96 13.62
C SER A 117 1.25 19.34 12.53
N TYR A 118 0.79 19.51 11.29
CA TYR A 118 1.54 19.21 10.06
C TYR A 118 1.67 20.50 9.27
N GLU A 119 2.80 20.66 8.59
CA GLU A 119 3.05 21.80 7.72
C GLU A 119 2.77 21.38 6.28
N PHE A 120 1.86 22.10 5.62
CA PHE A 120 1.49 21.88 4.23
C PHE A 120 1.75 23.16 3.42
N PRO A 121 2.03 23.04 2.11
CA PRO A 121 2.14 24.21 1.25
C PRO A 121 0.82 24.99 1.20
N GLU A 122 0.88 26.25 0.76
CA GLU A 122 -0.32 27.06 0.59
C GLU A 122 -1.17 26.55 -0.60
N LEU A 123 -2.33 25.96 -0.32
CA LEU A 123 -3.25 25.44 -1.32
C LEU A 123 -4.32 26.49 -1.68
N LYS A 124 -4.15 27.17 -2.81
CA LYS A 124 -4.97 28.34 -3.20
C LYS A 124 -6.26 27.95 -3.92
N SER A 125 -6.27 26.81 -4.58
CA SER A 125 -7.38 26.32 -5.41
C SER A 125 -7.64 24.83 -5.23
N GLN A 126 -8.81 24.36 -5.69
CA GLN A 126 -9.12 22.93 -5.75
C GLN A 126 -8.07 22.14 -6.56
N LYS A 127 -7.54 22.75 -7.64
CA LYS A 127 -6.49 22.13 -8.45
C LYS A 127 -5.19 21.95 -7.66
N ASP A 128 -4.83 22.93 -6.84
CA ASP A 128 -3.63 22.84 -5.99
C ASP A 128 -3.79 21.73 -4.94
N VAL A 129 -4.99 21.58 -4.35
CA VAL A 129 -5.28 20.47 -3.43
C VAL A 129 -5.17 19.13 -4.13
N LEU A 130 -5.75 18.98 -5.33
CA LEU A 130 -5.68 17.72 -6.08
C LEU A 130 -4.25 17.35 -6.47
N ARG A 131 -3.42 18.32 -6.86
CA ARG A 131 -2.00 18.09 -7.15
C ARG A 131 -1.21 17.70 -5.91
N PHE A 132 -1.43 18.42 -4.81
CA PHE A 132 -0.79 18.09 -3.54
C PHE A 132 -1.18 16.70 -3.04
N ALA A 133 -2.46 16.33 -3.13
CA ALA A 133 -2.92 14.99 -2.80
C ALA A 133 -2.26 13.93 -3.70
N LEU A 134 -2.19 14.18 -5.01
CA LEU A 134 -1.54 13.27 -5.95
C LEU A 134 -0.05 13.04 -5.62
N ASP A 135 0.68 14.10 -5.29
CA ASP A 135 2.10 13.99 -4.89
C ASP A 135 2.25 13.24 -3.56
N LEU A 136 1.30 13.45 -2.63
CA LEU A 136 1.26 12.76 -1.35
C LEU A 136 1.01 11.25 -1.53
N GLU A 137 0.00 10.84 -2.30
CA GLU A 137 -0.28 9.41 -2.52
C GLU A 137 0.89 8.71 -3.20
N ASN A 138 1.55 9.38 -4.16
CA ASN A 138 2.74 8.82 -4.78
C ASN A 138 3.89 8.66 -3.79
N THR A 139 4.05 9.57 -2.84
CA THR A 139 5.04 9.47 -1.75
C THR A 139 4.71 8.32 -0.81
N VAL A 140 3.44 8.13 -0.46
CA VAL A 140 2.94 7.03 0.36
C VAL A 140 3.19 5.69 -0.33
N ILE A 141 2.79 5.55 -1.60
CA ILE A 141 3.04 4.35 -2.42
C ILE A 141 4.54 4.01 -2.47
N ALA A 142 5.40 4.98 -2.78
CA ALA A 142 6.84 4.75 -2.87
C ALA A 142 7.41 4.23 -1.53
N SER A 143 6.94 4.80 -0.42
CA SER A 143 7.36 4.41 0.93
C SER A 143 6.93 2.98 1.27
N TYR A 144 5.71 2.59 0.91
CA TYR A 144 5.25 1.22 1.13
C TYR A 144 5.93 0.19 0.24
N ILE A 145 6.18 0.52 -1.04
CA ILE A 145 6.92 -0.37 -1.94
C ILE A 145 8.34 -0.63 -1.41
N ASP A 146 8.99 0.40 -0.84
CA ASP A 146 10.28 0.25 -0.16
C ASP A 146 10.20 -0.54 1.16
N ALA A 147 9.09 -0.43 1.90
CA ALA A 147 8.86 -1.16 3.14
C ALA A 147 8.55 -2.66 2.94
N LEU A 148 7.79 -3.02 1.91
CA LEU A 148 7.32 -4.38 1.63
C LEU A 148 8.40 -5.48 1.74
N PRO A 149 9.58 -5.36 1.11
CA PRO A 149 10.62 -6.40 1.18
C PRO A 149 11.33 -6.46 2.55
N LYS A 150 11.17 -5.45 3.39
CA LYS A 150 11.85 -5.34 4.70
C LYS A 150 11.05 -5.95 5.83
N LEU A 151 9.73 -6.04 5.67
CA LEU A 151 8.86 -6.71 6.64
C LEU A 151 9.22 -8.20 6.75
N GLY A 152 9.27 -8.75 7.95
CA GLY A 152 9.55 -10.17 8.24
C GLY A 152 8.34 -11.07 8.02
N GLU A 153 7.17 -10.61 8.44
CA GLU A 153 5.94 -11.43 8.48
C GLU A 153 5.10 -11.37 7.19
N GLY A 154 4.53 -12.51 6.81
CA GLY A 154 3.71 -12.64 5.59
C GLY A 154 2.42 -11.82 5.63
N ASP A 155 1.75 -11.81 6.79
CA ASP A 155 0.49 -11.11 6.98
C ASP A 155 0.68 -9.58 7.02
N LEU A 156 1.83 -9.11 7.55
CA LEU A 156 2.20 -7.69 7.49
C LEU A 156 2.43 -7.24 6.05
N ARG A 157 3.17 -8.04 5.26
CA ARG A 157 3.34 -7.76 3.82
C ARG A 157 2.00 -7.74 3.08
N ALA A 158 1.07 -8.64 3.41
CA ALA A 158 -0.27 -8.66 2.81
C ALA A 158 -1.07 -7.40 3.15
N THR A 159 -0.98 -6.93 4.39
CA THR A 159 -1.64 -5.70 4.86
C THR A 159 -1.10 -4.49 4.11
N VAL A 160 0.22 -4.33 4.06
CA VAL A 160 0.86 -3.23 3.33
C VAL A 160 0.56 -3.29 1.84
N ALA A 161 0.57 -4.48 1.21
CA ALA A 161 0.26 -4.62 -0.20
C ALA A 161 -1.20 -4.24 -0.52
N ALA A 162 -2.13 -4.49 0.40
CA ALA A 162 -3.52 -4.06 0.25
C ALA A 162 -3.66 -2.53 0.30
N ILE A 163 -2.93 -1.86 1.20
CA ILE A 163 -2.89 -0.39 1.29
C ILE A 163 -2.34 0.18 -0.02
N VAL A 164 -1.18 -0.30 -0.51
CA VAL A 164 -0.61 0.15 -1.80
C VAL A 164 -1.61 0.03 -2.95
N ALA A 165 -2.37 -1.06 -3.00
CA ALA A 165 -3.38 -1.26 -4.03
C ALA A 165 -4.53 -0.24 -3.93
N ASN A 166 -4.90 0.20 -2.73
CA ASN A 166 -5.90 1.24 -2.54
C ASN A 166 -5.35 2.64 -2.86
N GLU A 167 -4.13 2.96 -2.43
CA GLU A 167 -3.47 4.23 -2.80
C GLU A 167 -3.34 4.40 -4.32
N ALA A 168 -3.06 3.31 -5.04
CA ALA A 168 -3.05 3.33 -6.49
C ALA A 168 -4.43 3.70 -7.09
N GLN A 169 -5.53 3.32 -6.42
CA GLN A 169 -6.88 3.73 -6.81
C GLN A 169 -7.10 5.21 -6.53
N HIS A 170 -6.61 5.75 -5.40
CA HIS A 170 -6.65 7.18 -5.09
C HIS A 170 -5.95 7.98 -6.20
N VAL A 171 -4.73 7.59 -6.57
CA VAL A 171 -3.97 8.19 -7.67
C VAL A 171 -4.78 8.21 -8.98
N ALA A 172 -5.38 7.08 -9.37
CA ALA A 172 -6.15 6.99 -10.61
C ALA A 172 -7.36 7.95 -10.62
N VAL A 173 -8.07 8.07 -9.49
CA VAL A 173 -9.22 8.97 -9.35
C VAL A 173 -8.79 10.43 -9.31
N LEU A 174 -7.69 10.77 -8.62
CA LEU A 174 -7.12 12.12 -8.58
C LEU A 174 -6.71 12.59 -9.99
N LEU A 175 -6.04 11.72 -10.76
CA LEU A 175 -5.73 11.98 -12.17
C LEU A 175 -7.00 12.24 -12.98
N GLY A 176 -8.06 11.45 -12.75
CA GLY A 176 -9.37 11.67 -13.37
C GLY A 176 -9.97 13.04 -13.03
N ALA A 177 -9.93 13.46 -11.77
CA ALA A 177 -10.40 14.76 -11.31
C ALA A 177 -9.58 15.94 -11.89
N LEU A 178 -8.31 15.70 -12.21
CA LEU A 178 -7.42 16.64 -12.88
C LEU A 178 -7.57 16.67 -14.41
N GLY A 179 -8.32 15.72 -15.00
CA GLY A 179 -8.45 15.58 -16.45
C GLY A 179 -7.24 14.94 -17.12
N GLU A 180 -6.49 14.11 -16.38
CA GLU A 180 -5.29 13.39 -16.82
C GLU A 180 -5.57 11.89 -17.07
N PRO A 181 -4.68 11.17 -17.79
CA PRO A 181 -4.79 9.73 -17.96
C PRO A 181 -4.78 9.01 -16.60
N GLN A 182 -5.81 8.19 -16.30
CA GLN A 182 -6.00 7.58 -14.97
C GLN A 182 -5.14 6.34 -14.70
N VAL A 183 -4.63 5.71 -15.76
CA VAL A 183 -3.72 4.55 -15.68
C VAL A 183 -2.55 4.79 -16.62
N PRO A 184 -1.66 5.75 -16.28
CA PRO A 184 -0.60 6.19 -17.19
C PRO A 184 0.53 5.15 -17.33
N ASP A 185 0.78 4.37 -16.28
CA ASP A 185 1.93 3.47 -16.17
C ASP A 185 1.51 2.03 -15.87
N ALA A 186 2.30 1.07 -16.36
CA ALA A 186 2.09 -0.36 -16.09
C ALA A 186 2.59 -0.80 -14.70
N PHE A 187 3.49 -0.02 -14.09
CA PHE A 187 4.08 -0.30 -12.78
C PHE A 187 3.80 0.88 -11.85
N VAL A 188 3.12 0.61 -10.75
CA VAL A 188 2.82 1.60 -9.71
C VAL A 188 3.93 1.52 -8.66
N VAL A 189 4.91 2.42 -8.76
CA VAL A 189 6.07 2.48 -7.86
C VAL A 189 6.09 3.73 -6.98
N GLY A 190 5.15 4.66 -7.20
CA GLY A 190 5.18 6.00 -6.65
C GLY A 190 6.25 6.85 -7.34
N ASN A 191 5.85 8.00 -7.86
CA ASN A 191 6.82 8.98 -8.40
C ASN A 191 7.08 10.03 -7.33
N ALA A 192 8.31 10.11 -6.82
CA ALA A 192 8.72 11.28 -6.05
C ALA A 192 8.65 12.51 -6.96
N ALA A 193 7.96 13.56 -6.51
CA ALA A 193 8.01 14.88 -7.13
C ALA A 193 9.43 15.48 -7.05
#